data_AF-A0A1E5D0I7-F1
#
_entry.id   AF-A0A1E5D0I7-F1
#
_cell.length_a   1.000
_cell.length_b   1.000
_cell.length_c   1.000
_cell.angle_alpha   90.00
_cell.angle_beta   90.00
_cell.angle_gamma   90.00
#
_symmetry.space_group_name_H-M   'P 1'
#
loop_
_entity.id
_entity.type
_entity.pdbx_description
1 polymer ?
#
loop_
_entity_poly.entity_id
_entity_poly.type
_entity_poly.pdbx_seq_one_letter_code
_entity_poly.pdbx_strand_id
1 'polypeptide(L)'
;MIYKASWSNRFEIKPGRWVYNPTKESRLIGQKIIKLLNKSWKKPPYYYHLRCGGHVEALAIHLENQFFATVDISDFFGHISRSRITRALKPIVGYEVARKIAKLSTIKTTENYTHSHHLPYGFNQSPILASICLFNSTLGKYLETAANDENITVSVYMDDIVISSQNEELLTQTFDQIFFTAKKSKFVINENKTKPVAKQTEAFNIVITHGDMKIEYDRLVKFQHAYSGSNSEHQRHGIGSYVGSVNKAQAKLLI
;
A
#
# COMPACT_ATOMS: atom_id res chain seq x y z
N MET A 1 -17.30 -31.04 8.86
CA MET A 1 -16.73 -29.86 9.55
C MET A 1 -17.50 -28.63 9.05
N ILE A 2 -18.40 -28.07 9.87
CA ILE A 2 -19.21 -26.91 9.48
C ILE A 2 -18.26 -25.73 9.31
N TYR A 3 -18.13 -25.22 8.08
CA TYR A 3 -17.26 -24.08 7.78
C TYR A 3 -17.93 -22.81 8.36
N LYS A 4 -17.60 -22.45 9.61
CA LYS A 4 -17.99 -21.13 10.13
C LYS A 4 -17.34 -20.06 9.27
N ALA A 5 -18.13 -19.10 8.80
CA ALA A 5 -17.60 -17.97 8.04
C ALA A 5 -16.55 -17.22 8.89
N SER A 6 -15.42 -16.88 8.27
CA SER A 6 -14.32 -16.12 8.93
C SER A 6 -14.65 -14.63 9.15
N TRP A 7 -15.83 -14.19 8.70
CA TRP A 7 -16.31 -12.81 8.79
C TRP A 7 -17.79 -12.79 9.17
N SER A 8 -18.23 -11.70 9.81
CA SER A 8 -19.59 -11.55 10.34
C SER A 8 -20.51 -10.74 9.43
N ASN A 9 -19.99 -9.68 8.82
CA ASN A 9 -20.69 -8.86 7.83
C ASN A 9 -19.69 -8.28 6.82
N ARG A 10 -20.22 -7.68 5.75
CA ARG A 10 -19.43 -6.94 4.77
C ARG A 10 -20.19 -5.69 4.34
N PHE A 11 -19.46 -4.65 3.96
CA PHE A 11 -20.02 -3.41 3.42
C PHE A 11 -19.17 -2.92 2.24
N GLU A 12 -19.80 -2.19 1.33
CA GLU A 12 -19.15 -1.68 0.13
C GLU A 12 -18.70 -0.23 0.34
N ILE A 13 -17.42 0.05 0.08
CA ILE A 13 -16.87 1.41 0.23
C ILE A 13 -16.88 2.20 -1.09
N LYS A 14 -16.83 1.48 -2.21
CA LYS A 14 -16.95 1.96 -3.59
C LYS A 14 -17.54 0.82 -4.41
N PRO A 15 -18.24 1.08 -5.52
CA PRO A 15 -18.76 0.02 -6.38
C PRO A 15 -17.69 -1.04 -6.70
N GLY A 16 -17.98 -2.30 -6.38
CA GLY A 16 -17.08 -3.45 -6.53
C GLY A 16 -16.05 -3.65 -5.42
N ARG A 17 -15.89 -2.72 -4.47
CA ARG A 17 -14.86 -2.78 -3.41
C ARG A 17 -15.49 -3.02 -2.04
N TRP A 18 -15.50 -4.29 -1.64
CA TRP A 18 -16.08 -4.78 -0.39
C TRP A 18 -15.06 -4.89 0.74
N VAL A 19 -15.44 -4.42 1.92
CA VAL A 19 -14.72 -4.61 3.17
C VAL A 19 -15.42 -5.69 3.99
N TYR A 20 -14.67 -6.70 4.41
CA TYR A 20 -15.15 -7.84 5.16
C TYR A 20 -14.76 -7.68 6.63
N ASN A 21 -15.75 -7.67 7.51
CA ASN A 21 -15.52 -7.54 8.94
C ASN A 21 -15.17 -8.91 9.55
N PRO A 22 -13.91 -9.18 9.93
CA PRO A 22 -13.53 -10.48 10.46
C PRO A 22 -14.20 -10.74 11.81
N THR A 23 -14.58 -12.00 12.06
CA THR A 23 -15.06 -12.42 13.39
C THR A 23 -13.97 -12.24 14.44
N LYS A 24 -14.36 -12.18 15.72
CA LYS A 24 -13.40 -12.08 16.84
C LYS A 24 -12.34 -13.19 16.78
N GLU A 25 -12.76 -14.42 16.48
CA GLU A 25 -11.87 -15.57 16.29
C GLU A 25 -10.90 -15.35 15.12
N SER A 26 -11.41 -14.91 13.96
CA SER A 26 -10.57 -14.63 12.79
C SER A 26 -9.56 -13.52 13.06
N ARG A 27 -9.92 -12.48 13.81
CA ARG A 27 -8.98 -11.42 14.23
C ARG A 27 -7.84 -11.96 15.10
N LEU A 28 -8.16 -12.82 16.07
CA LEU A 28 -7.16 -13.46 16.94
C LEU A 28 -6.21 -14.35 16.15
N ILE A 29 -6.74 -15.11 15.19
CA ILE A 29 -5.94 -15.91 14.26
C ILE A 29 -5.04 -15.00 13.42
N GLY A 30 -5.58 -13.92 12.86
CA GLY A 30 -4.82 -12.93 12.08
C GLY A 30 -3.69 -12.29 12.90
N GLN A 31 -3.92 -11.98 14.18
CA GLN A 31 -2.89 -11.46 15.07
C GLN A 31 -1.75 -12.47 15.29
N LYS A 32 -2.08 -13.76 15.46
CA LYS A 32 -1.07 -14.83 15.57
C LYS A 32 -0.26 -14.97 14.28
N ILE A 33 -0.91 -14.88 13.11
CA ILE A 33 -0.25 -14.90 11.80
C ILE A 33 0.71 -13.72 11.67
N ILE A 34 0.26 -12.50 11.98
CA ILE A 34 1.09 -11.29 11.93
C ILE A 34 2.30 -11.44 12.85
N LYS A 35 2.10 -11.91 14.09
CA LYS A 35 3.20 -12.12 15.05
C LYS A 35 4.23 -13.12 14.52
N LEU A 36 3.77 -14.24 13.94
CA LEU A 36 4.65 -15.23 13.31
C LEU A 36 5.45 -14.62 12.16
N LEU A 37 4.78 -13.95 11.22
CA LEU A 37 5.43 -13.39 10.03
C LEU A 37 6.39 -12.24 10.36
N ASN A 38 6.06 -11.40 11.34
CA ASN A 38 6.97 -10.36 11.83
C ASN A 38 8.26 -10.95 12.43
N LYS A 39 8.21 -12.16 13.00
CA LYS A 39 9.40 -12.85 13.52
C LYS A 39 10.18 -13.55 12.40
N SER A 40 9.49 -14.10 11.41
CA SER A 40 10.09 -14.98 10.40
C SER A 40 10.48 -14.29 9.09
N TRP A 41 10.03 -13.07 8.83
CA TRP A 41 10.31 -12.34 7.59
C TRP A 41 10.92 -10.96 7.88
N LYS A 42 12.08 -10.70 7.29
CA LYS A 42 12.75 -9.40 7.35
C LYS A 42 12.02 -8.45 6.39
N LYS A 43 11.38 -7.43 6.96
CA LYS A 43 10.68 -6.40 6.18
C LYS A 43 11.69 -5.55 5.41
N PRO A 44 11.46 -5.28 4.12
CA PRO A 44 12.29 -4.34 3.39
C PRO A 44 12.11 -2.92 3.94
N PRO A 45 13.19 -2.13 4.10
CA PRO A 45 13.12 -0.81 4.73
C PRO A 45 12.32 0.22 3.91
N TYR A 46 12.18 -0.03 2.60
CA TYR A 46 11.41 0.79 1.66
C TYR A 46 9.90 0.50 1.67
N TYR A 47 9.41 -0.44 2.49
CA TYR A 47 7.97 -0.69 2.70
C TYR A 47 7.45 0.12 3.89
N TYR A 48 6.85 1.28 3.62
CA TYR A 48 6.48 2.27 4.63
C TYR A 48 5.22 1.91 5.42
N HIS A 49 4.30 1.13 4.86
CA HIS A 49 3.11 0.65 5.58
C HIS A 49 3.41 -0.46 6.59
N LEU A 50 4.66 -0.93 6.68
CA LEU A 50 5.09 -1.96 7.63
C LEU A 50 5.98 -1.43 8.76
N ARG A 51 6.21 -0.10 8.80
CA ARG A 51 7.02 0.63 9.78
C ARG A 51 6.26 1.85 10.33
N CYS A 52 6.84 2.50 11.32
CA CYS A 52 6.37 3.80 11.80
C CYS A 52 6.62 4.88 10.72
N GLY A 53 5.86 5.97 10.77
CA GLY A 53 5.96 7.09 9.82
C GLY A 53 4.87 7.13 8.74
N GLY A 54 4.41 5.96 8.31
CA GLY A 54 3.31 5.84 7.36
C GLY A 54 3.61 6.45 5.98
N HIS A 55 2.57 6.96 5.33
CA HIS A 55 2.66 7.46 3.95
C HIS A 55 3.37 8.82 3.85
N VAL A 56 3.38 9.63 4.92
CA VAL A 56 4.08 10.92 4.92
C VAL A 56 5.59 10.71 4.86
N GLU A 57 6.14 9.81 5.69
CA GLU A 57 7.56 9.44 5.58
C GLU A 57 7.90 8.76 4.25
N ALA A 58 6.96 7.99 3.68
CA ALA A 58 7.15 7.37 2.37
C ALA A 58 7.44 8.41 1.29
N LEU A 59 6.82 9.60 1.38
CA LEU A 59 7.04 10.69 0.44
C LEU A 59 8.23 11.57 0.81
N ALA A 60 8.45 11.80 2.10
CA ALA A 60 9.48 12.73 2.59
C ALA A 60 10.89 12.35 2.10
N ILE A 61 11.19 11.06 1.94
CA ILE A 61 12.51 10.61 1.45
C ILE A 61 12.81 11.05 0.01
N HIS A 62 11.79 11.43 -0.76
CA HIS A 62 11.95 11.82 -2.16
C HIS A 62 12.27 13.30 -2.33
N LEU A 63 12.14 14.13 -1.27
CA LEU A 63 12.25 15.60 -1.33
C LEU A 63 13.53 16.12 -1.97
N GLU A 64 14.65 15.42 -1.79
CA GLU A 64 15.94 15.87 -2.33
C GLU A 64 16.08 15.62 -3.85
N ASN A 65 15.21 14.80 -4.45
CA ASN A 65 15.28 14.46 -5.87
C ASN A 65 14.59 15.50 -6.78
N GLN A 66 14.91 15.46 -8.07
CA GLN A 66 14.39 16.39 -9.08
C GLN A 66 13.24 15.80 -9.90
N PHE A 67 13.26 14.49 -10.12
CA PHE A 67 12.30 13.77 -10.95
C PHE A 67 11.59 12.69 -10.14
N PHE A 68 10.31 12.51 -10.41
CA PHE A 68 9.42 11.63 -9.64
C PHE A 68 8.51 10.86 -10.59
N ALA A 69 8.11 9.65 -10.20
CA ALA A 69 7.03 8.92 -10.84
C ALA A 69 6.27 8.10 -9.79
N THR A 70 4.98 7.83 -10.04
CA THR A 70 4.13 7.05 -9.12
C THR A 70 3.40 5.97 -9.88
N VAL A 71 3.35 4.76 -9.34
CA VAL A 71 2.67 3.61 -9.93
C VAL A 71 1.63 3.09 -8.94
N ASP A 72 0.36 3.00 -9.36
CA ASP A 72 -0.76 2.45 -8.57
C ASP A 72 -1.11 1.06 -9.10
N ILE A 73 -1.10 0.05 -8.22
CA ILE A 73 -1.55 -1.31 -8.55
C ILE A 73 -3.06 -1.40 -8.33
N SER A 74 -3.80 -1.62 -9.41
CA SER A 74 -5.24 -1.83 -9.37
C SER A 74 -5.60 -3.11 -8.61
N ASP A 75 -6.62 -3.01 -7.74
CA ASP A 75 -7.18 -4.12 -6.96
C ASP A 75 -6.10 -5.04 -6.35
N PHE A 76 -5.13 -4.44 -5.67
CA PHE A 76 -3.94 -5.13 -5.19
C PHE A 76 -4.26 -6.39 -4.41
N PHE A 77 -5.18 -6.33 -3.44
CA PHE A 77 -5.58 -7.51 -2.65
C PHE A 77 -6.35 -8.56 -3.46
N GLY A 78 -7.15 -8.15 -4.45
CA GLY A 78 -7.83 -9.06 -5.39
C GLY A 78 -6.86 -9.88 -6.23
N HIS A 79 -5.70 -9.32 -6.56
CA HIS A 79 -4.62 -10.03 -7.26
C HIS A 79 -3.82 -11.00 -6.36
N ILE A 80 -4.02 -10.97 -5.04
CA ILE A 80 -3.34 -11.89 -4.11
C ILE A 80 -4.16 -13.16 -3.91
N SER A 81 -3.92 -14.14 -4.79
CA SER A 81 -4.57 -15.44 -4.69
C SER A 81 -4.05 -16.30 -3.54
N ARG A 82 -4.90 -17.26 -3.11
CA ARG A 82 -4.50 -18.30 -2.15
C ARG A 82 -3.24 -19.05 -2.58
N SER A 83 -3.06 -19.33 -3.87
CA SER A 83 -1.88 -20.03 -4.37
C SER A 83 -0.62 -19.16 -4.30
N ARG A 84 -0.75 -17.85 -4.60
CA ARG A 84 0.34 -16.87 -4.46
C ARG A 84 0.83 -16.78 -3.02
N ILE A 85 -0.09 -16.69 -2.05
CA ILE A 85 0.25 -16.69 -0.62
C ILE A 85 0.98 -17.97 -0.23
N THR A 86 0.46 -19.14 -0.61
CA THR A 86 1.11 -20.42 -0.29
C THR A 86 2.54 -20.49 -0.84
N ARG A 87 2.76 -20.08 -2.10
CA ARG A 87 4.10 -20.06 -2.69
C ARG A 87 5.04 -19.06 -2.01
N ALA A 88 4.54 -17.85 -1.71
CA ALA A 88 5.35 -16.81 -1.09
C ALA A 88 5.75 -17.14 0.35
N LEU A 89 4.88 -17.83 1.10
CA LEU A 89 5.15 -18.23 2.49
C LEU A 89 5.90 -19.57 2.63
N LYS A 90 5.85 -20.45 1.62
CA LYS A 90 6.51 -21.77 1.68
C LYS A 90 7.99 -21.71 2.12
N PRO A 91 8.82 -20.78 1.62
CA PRO A 91 10.23 -20.67 2.06
C PRO A 91 10.40 -20.15 3.49
N ILE A 92 9.37 -19.50 4.06
CA ILE A 92 9.43 -18.82 5.36
C ILE A 92 8.95 -19.73 6.48
N VAL A 93 7.87 -20.49 6.25
CA VAL A 93 7.18 -21.27 7.30
C VAL A 93 6.89 -22.72 6.90
N GLY A 94 7.34 -23.17 5.73
CA GLY A 94 7.03 -24.49 5.19
C GLY A 94 5.63 -24.56 4.54
N TYR A 95 5.43 -25.59 3.72
CA TYR A 95 4.23 -25.70 2.87
C TYR A 95 2.92 -25.82 3.66
N GLU A 96 2.86 -26.71 4.66
CA GLU A 96 1.63 -26.96 5.41
C GLU A 96 1.14 -25.72 6.15
N VAL A 97 2.05 -25.01 6.83
CA VAL A 97 1.74 -23.76 7.52
C VAL A 97 1.34 -22.69 6.52
N ALA A 98 2.08 -22.53 5.42
CA ALA A 98 1.76 -21.59 4.34
C ALA A 98 0.39 -21.83 3.71
N ARG A 99 -0.02 -23.09 3.57
CA ARG A 99 -1.33 -23.46 3.03
C ARG A 99 -2.45 -23.16 4.03
N LYS A 100 -2.24 -23.42 5.32
CA LYS A 100 -3.18 -23.11 6.40
C LYS A 100 -3.40 -21.61 6.54
N ILE A 101 -2.32 -20.85 6.83
CA ILE A 101 -1.93 -19.65 6.08
C ILE A 101 -3.01 -18.98 5.21
N ALA A 102 -2.85 -19.32 3.93
CA ALA A 102 -3.65 -18.82 2.83
C ALA A 102 -5.13 -19.18 2.96
N LYS A 103 -5.49 -20.38 3.46
CA LYS A 103 -6.90 -20.78 3.65
C LYS A 103 -7.61 -19.88 4.65
N LEU A 104 -6.98 -19.59 5.79
CA LEU A 104 -7.55 -18.75 6.86
C LEU A 104 -7.63 -17.26 6.49
N SER A 105 -6.83 -16.83 5.51
CA SER A 105 -6.67 -15.42 5.17
C SER A 105 -7.36 -15.00 3.88
N THR A 106 -7.98 -15.94 3.16
CA THR A 106 -8.64 -15.66 1.88
C THR A 106 -10.12 -15.98 1.94
N ILE A 107 -10.90 -15.21 1.19
CA ILE A 107 -12.33 -15.45 1.00
C ILE A 107 -12.59 -15.95 -0.43
N LYS A 108 -13.72 -16.63 -0.62
CA LYS A 108 -14.18 -17.00 -1.96
C LYS A 108 -14.58 -15.73 -2.71
N THR A 109 -14.18 -15.62 -3.97
CA THR A 109 -14.60 -14.53 -4.84
C THR A 109 -16.06 -14.67 -5.24
N THR A 110 -16.72 -13.53 -5.45
CA THR A 110 -17.94 -13.44 -6.25
C THR A 110 -17.55 -13.31 -7.73
N GLU A 111 -18.52 -13.29 -8.64
CA GLU A 111 -18.28 -13.10 -10.07
C GLU A 111 -17.38 -11.87 -10.34
N ASN A 112 -16.57 -11.92 -11.40
CA ASN A 112 -15.61 -10.89 -11.88
C ASN A 112 -14.16 -10.90 -11.34
N TYR A 113 -13.73 -11.91 -10.58
CA TYR A 113 -12.31 -12.03 -10.18
C TYR A 113 -11.58 -13.17 -10.92
N THR A 114 -10.32 -12.93 -11.28
CA THR A 114 -9.43 -13.88 -11.99
C THR A 114 -9.13 -15.16 -11.18
N HIS A 115 -9.36 -15.14 -9.87
CA HIS A 115 -9.01 -16.22 -8.95
C HIS A 115 -10.22 -16.65 -8.13
N SER A 116 -10.29 -17.92 -7.74
CA SER A 116 -11.40 -18.42 -6.90
C SER A 116 -11.39 -17.86 -5.47
N HIS A 117 -10.23 -17.39 -5.01
CA HIS A 117 -10.05 -16.83 -3.67
C HIS A 117 -8.98 -15.74 -3.69
N HIS A 118 -9.21 -14.68 -2.93
CA HIS A 118 -8.30 -13.53 -2.80
C HIS A 118 -8.22 -13.05 -1.35
N LEU A 119 -7.27 -12.16 -1.05
CA LEU A 119 -7.21 -11.47 0.24
C LEU A 119 -8.35 -10.44 0.33
N PRO A 120 -9.18 -10.45 1.38
CA PRO A 120 -10.20 -9.42 1.55
C PRO A 120 -9.61 -8.14 2.17
N TYR A 121 -10.24 -7.00 1.86
CA TYR A 121 -10.15 -5.81 2.71
C TYR A 121 -10.80 -6.09 4.08
N GLY A 122 -10.20 -5.58 5.15
CA GLY A 122 -10.71 -5.70 6.53
C GLY A 122 -10.07 -6.80 7.38
N PHE A 123 -9.43 -7.80 6.76
CA PHE A 123 -8.65 -8.80 7.50
C PHE A 123 -7.33 -8.19 7.94
N ASN A 124 -7.01 -8.29 9.23
CA ASN A 124 -5.84 -7.66 9.83
C ASN A 124 -4.51 -8.18 9.27
N GLN A 125 -4.47 -9.44 8.82
CA GLN A 125 -3.28 -10.04 8.21
C GLN A 125 -3.14 -9.78 6.70
N SER A 126 -4.16 -9.24 6.02
CA SER A 126 -4.10 -8.99 4.57
C SER A 126 -2.90 -8.12 4.17
N PRO A 127 -2.60 -6.99 4.85
CA PRO A 127 -1.49 -6.13 4.46
C PRO A 127 -0.12 -6.83 4.43
N ILE A 128 0.25 -7.53 5.50
CA ILE A 128 1.56 -8.22 5.56
C ILE A 128 1.65 -9.37 4.54
N LEU A 129 0.55 -10.09 4.32
CA LEU A 129 0.51 -11.17 3.33
C LEU A 129 0.65 -10.64 1.90
N ALA A 130 -0.06 -9.56 1.57
CA ALA A 130 0.04 -8.90 0.28
C ALA A 130 1.47 -8.37 0.03
N SER A 131 2.08 -7.79 1.07
CA SER A 131 3.46 -7.28 1.03
C SER A 131 4.47 -8.38 0.73
N ILE A 132 4.41 -9.52 1.42
CA ILE A 132 5.29 -10.66 1.17
C ILE A 132 5.08 -11.21 -0.26
N CYS A 133 3.83 -11.24 -0.73
CA CYS A 133 3.52 -11.68 -2.09
C CYS A 133 4.06 -10.72 -3.16
N LEU A 134 4.00 -9.42 -2.92
CA LEU A 134 4.60 -8.40 -3.78
C LEU A 134 6.12 -8.55 -3.80
N PHE A 135 6.75 -8.60 -2.62
CA PHE A 135 8.20 -8.74 -2.47
C PHE A 135 8.75 -9.97 -3.21
N ASN A 136 8.08 -11.12 -3.10
CA ASN A 136 8.51 -12.36 -3.76
C ASN A 136 8.18 -12.44 -5.26
N SER A 137 7.47 -11.45 -5.82
CA SER A 137 7.14 -11.40 -7.25
C SER A 137 8.31 -10.90 -8.10
N THR A 138 8.20 -10.99 -9.43
CA THR A 138 9.20 -10.42 -10.34
C THR A 138 9.31 -8.90 -10.17
N LEU A 139 8.19 -8.22 -9.92
CA LEU A 139 8.15 -6.78 -9.60
C LEU A 139 8.86 -6.51 -8.28
N GLY A 140 8.57 -7.27 -7.23
CA GLY A 140 9.20 -7.09 -5.91
C GLY A 140 10.72 -7.24 -5.95
N LYS A 141 11.22 -8.24 -6.71
CA LYS A 141 12.66 -8.41 -6.94
C LYS A 141 13.28 -7.21 -7.65
N TYR A 142 12.59 -6.64 -8.64
CA TYR A 142 13.08 -5.45 -9.33
C TYR A 142 13.06 -4.21 -8.43
N LEU A 143 12.00 -4.03 -7.63
CA LEU A 143 11.93 -2.96 -6.63
C LEU A 143 13.06 -3.07 -5.60
N GLU A 144 13.43 -4.29 -5.20
CA GLU A 144 14.58 -4.52 -4.32
C GLU A 144 15.90 -4.12 -5.00
N THR A 145 16.10 -4.43 -6.28
CA THR A 145 17.26 -3.96 -7.03
C THR A 145 17.29 -2.44 -7.12
N ALA A 146 16.18 -1.80 -7.50
CA ALA A 146 16.08 -0.35 -7.61
C ALA A 146 16.28 0.36 -6.26
N ALA A 147 15.74 -0.19 -5.17
CA ALA A 147 15.90 0.37 -3.83
C ALA A 147 17.34 0.25 -3.27
N ASN A 148 18.18 -0.60 -3.87
CA ASN A 148 19.59 -0.73 -3.54
C ASN A 148 20.51 0.09 -4.46
N ASP A 149 19.95 0.77 -5.47
CA ASP A 149 20.69 1.72 -6.30
C ASP A 149 20.71 3.09 -5.62
N GLU A 150 21.90 3.63 -5.38
CA GLU A 150 22.09 4.93 -4.71
C GLU A 150 21.49 6.11 -5.49
N ASN A 151 21.24 5.94 -6.79
CA ASN A 151 20.67 6.97 -7.66
C ASN A 151 19.14 6.90 -7.75
N ILE A 152 18.50 5.87 -7.17
CA ILE A 152 17.06 5.70 -7.18
C ILE A 152 16.53 5.64 -5.75
N THR A 153 15.58 6.52 -5.43
CA THR A 153 14.82 6.42 -4.20
C THR A 153 13.51 5.69 -4.47
N VAL A 154 13.21 4.65 -3.69
CA VAL A 154 11.97 3.87 -3.78
C VAL A 154 11.24 3.91 -2.45
N SER A 155 9.92 4.14 -2.50
CA SER A 155 9.02 3.87 -1.38
C SER A 155 7.81 3.06 -1.86
N VAL A 156 7.35 2.14 -1.01
CA VAL A 156 6.15 1.34 -1.24
C VAL A 156 5.21 1.52 -0.07
N TYR A 157 3.97 1.86 -0.37
CA TYR A 157 2.88 1.92 0.59
C TYR A 157 1.67 1.15 0.04
N MET A 158 1.50 -0.09 0.50
CA MET A 158 0.51 -1.03 -0.03
C MET A 158 0.63 -1.21 -1.55
N ASP A 159 -0.31 -0.65 -2.31
CA ASP A 159 -0.45 -0.69 -3.76
C ASP A 159 0.18 0.50 -4.49
N ASP A 160 0.54 1.55 -3.76
CA ASP A 160 1.23 2.73 -4.27
C ASP A 160 2.75 2.53 -4.19
N ILE A 161 3.42 2.75 -5.32
CA ILE A 161 4.88 2.75 -5.45
C ILE A 161 5.30 4.15 -5.90
N VAL A 162 6.22 4.77 -5.18
CA VAL A 162 6.82 6.05 -5.55
C VAL A 162 8.30 5.85 -5.81
N ILE A 163 8.77 6.40 -6.93
CA ILE A 163 10.18 6.40 -7.30
C ILE A 163 10.62 7.83 -7.61
N SER A 164 11.87 8.15 -7.31
CA SER A 164 12.48 9.43 -7.70
C SER A 164 13.97 9.31 -7.92
N SER A 165 14.54 10.27 -8.65
CA SER A 165 15.97 10.35 -8.93
C SER A 165 16.38 11.80 -9.24
N GLN A 166 17.69 12.04 -9.18
CA GLN A 166 18.34 13.21 -9.78
C GLN A 166 18.42 13.08 -11.31
N ASN A 167 18.39 11.86 -11.85
CA ASN A 167 18.58 11.57 -13.26
C ASN A 167 17.25 11.12 -13.90
N GLU A 168 16.71 11.95 -14.80
CA GLU A 168 15.44 11.71 -15.51
C GLU A 168 15.47 10.46 -16.40
N GLU A 169 16.58 10.23 -17.11
CA GLU A 169 16.73 9.10 -18.03
C GLU A 169 16.74 7.78 -17.26
N LEU A 170 17.54 7.72 -16.19
CA LEU A 170 17.60 6.57 -15.30
C LEU A 170 16.24 6.27 -14.66
N LEU A 171 15.53 7.33 -14.23
CA LEU A 171 14.20 7.17 -13.65
C LEU A 171 13.19 6.66 -14.67
N THR A 172 13.27 7.12 -15.92
CA THR A 172 12.41 6.66 -17.02
C THR A 172 12.63 5.19 -17.31
N GLN A 173 13.89 4.75 -17.42
CA GLN A 173 14.22 3.33 -17.58
C GLN A 173 13.70 2.49 -16.40
N THR A 174 13.82 3.02 -15.18
CA THR A 174 13.33 2.35 -13.97
C THR A 174 11.81 2.22 -13.96
N PHE A 175 11.11 3.28 -14.35
CA PHE A 175 9.66 3.31 -14.48
C PHE A 175 9.16 2.28 -15.50
N ASP A 176 9.74 2.25 -16.70
CA ASP A 176 9.37 1.30 -17.75
C ASP A 176 9.59 -0.16 -17.31
N GLN A 177 10.68 -0.40 -16.59
CA GLN A 177 10.99 -1.72 -16.07
C GLN A 177 10.06 -2.13 -14.92
N ILE A 178 9.58 -1.20 -14.08
CA ILE A 178 8.48 -1.46 -13.13
C ILE A 178 7.22 -1.89 -13.88
N PHE A 179 6.83 -1.19 -14.95
CA PHE A 179 5.66 -1.55 -15.76
C PHE A 179 5.77 -2.96 -16.33
N PHE A 180 6.91 -3.26 -16.94
CA PHE A 180 7.19 -4.57 -17.52
C PHE A 180 7.17 -5.69 -16.48
N THR A 181 7.80 -5.49 -15.32
CA THR A 181 7.88 -6.50 -14.25
C THR A 181 6.56 -6.67 -13.50
N ALA A 182 5.73 -5.63 -13.40
CA ALA A 182 4.36 -5.69 -12.89
C ALA A 182 3.49 -6.61 -13.76
N LYS A 183 3.52 -6.42 -15.08
CA LYS A 183 2.82 -7.26 -16.05
C LYS A 183 3.27 -8.72 -15.96
N LYS A 184 4.59 -8.98 -15.88
CA LYS A 184 5.14 -10.33 -15.64
C LYS A 184 4.64 -10.95 -14.33
N SER A 185 4.49 -10.14 -13.29
CA SER A 185 3.99 -10.55 -11.98
C SER A 185 2.47 -10.73 -11.91
N LYS A 186 1.75 -10.45 -13.02
CA LYS A 186 0.28 -10.44 -13.06
C LYS A 186 -0.32 -9.48 -12.03
N PHE A 187 0.33 -8.33 -11.84
CA PHE A 187 -0.28 -7.16 -11.22
C PHE A 187 -0.75 -6.23 -12.33
N VAL A 188 -1.96 -5.69 -12.18
CA VAL A 188 -2.55 -4.75 -13.13
C VAL A 188 -2.25 -3.35 -12.64
N ILE A 189 -1.61 -2.54 -13.48
CA ILE A 189 -1.34 -1.12 -13.18
C ILE A 189 -2.59 -0.30 -13.52
N ASN A 190 -2.90 0.67 -12.68
CA ASN A 190 -3.93 1.64 -12.91
C ASN A 190 -3.37 2.85 -13.66
N GLU A 191 -3.54 2.85 -14.98
CA GLU A 191 -2.98 3.89 -15.86
C GLU A 191 -3.49 5.30 -15.52
N ASN A 192 -4.74 5.43 -15.07
CA ASN A 192 -5.33 6.75 -14.73
C ASN A 192 -4.70 7.39 -13.49
N LYS A 193 -4.24 6.55 -12.56
CA LYS A 193 -3.64 7.02 -11.30
C LYS A 193 -2.12 7.02 -11.32
N THR A 194 -1.52 6.23 -12.20
CA THR A 194 -0.08 6.20 -12.41
C THR A 194 0.36 7.52 -13.03
N LYS A 195 1.40 8.14 -12.48
CA LYS A 195 1.99 9.37 -13.01
C LYS A 195 3.36 9.03 -13.61
N PRO A 196 3.60 9.37 -14.89
CA PRO A 196 4.91 9.17 -15.52
C PRO A 196 5.95 10.09 -14.89
N VAL A 197 7.20 9.91 -15.32
CA VAL A 197 8.34 10.73 -14.88
C VAL A 197 8.07 12.21 -15.16
N ALA A 198 8.18 13.03 -14.11
CA ALA A 198 8.04 14.48 -14.18
C ALA A 198 8.75 15.16 -13.00
N LYS A 199 8.88 16.50 -13.05
CA LYS A 199 9.43 17.31 -11.94
C LYS A 199 8.50 17.45 -10.73
N GLN A 200 7.27 16.98 -10.87
CA GLN A 200 6.30 16.90 -9.79
C GLN A 200 5.50 15.61 -9.94
N THR A 201 5.02 15.07 -8.83
CA THR A 201 4.04 13.99 -8.84
C THR A 201 3.03 14.14 -7.72
N GLU A 202 2.04 13.26 -7.70
CA GLU A 202 1.05 13.17 -6.64
C GLU A 202 0.92 11.73 -6.15
N ALA A 203 0.94 11.56 -4.83
CA ALA A 203 0.61 10.32 -4.14
C ALA A 203 -0.06 10.62 -2.80
N PHE A 204 -1.00 9.78 -2.37
CA PHE A 204 -1.73 9.96 -1.09
C PHE A 204 -2.47 11.32 -0.94
N ASN A 205 -2.87 11.96 -2.05
CA ASN A 205 -3.39 13.34 -2.09
C ASN A 205 -2.38 14.37 -1.58
N ILE A 206 -1.08 14.11 -1.80
CA ILE A 206 0.04 15.00 -1.52
C ILE A 206 0.79 15.18 -2.85
N VAL A 207 0.93 16.43 -3.24
CA VAL A 207 1.80 16.86 -4.34
C VAL A 207 3.23 16.97 -3.82
N ILE A 208 4.16 16.40 -4.57
CA ILE A 208 5.59 16.38 -4.25
C ILE A 208 6.35 17.06 -5.37
N THR A 209 7.24 17.97 -5.00
CA THR A 209 8.22 18.60 -5.88
C THR A 209 9.57 18.56 -5.18
N HIS A 210 10.64 18.94 -5.90
CA HIS A 210 11.93 19.14 -5.25
C HIS A 210 11.83 20.12 -4.07
N GLY A 211 12.26 19.67 -2.88
CA GLY A 211 12.30 20.45 -1.64
C GLY A 211 10.94 20.81 -1.04
N ASP A 212 9.81 20.33 -1.57
CA ASP A 212 8.49 20.71 -1.07
C ASP A 212 7.44 19.59 -1.20
N MET A 213 6.54 19.56 -0.22
CA MET A 213 5.40 18.63 -0.14
C MET A 213 4.17 19.41 0.30
N LYS A 214 3.05 19.23 -0.40
CA LYS A 214 1.81 19.95 -0.14
C LYS A 214 0.63 19.00 -0.28
N ILE A 215 -0.35 19.10 0.62
CA ILE A 215 -1.64 18.45 0.45
C ILE A 215 -2.31 19.04 -0.81
N GLU A 216 -2.85 18.16 -1.64
CA GLU A 216 -3.60 18.48 -2.85
C GLU A 216 -4.79 19.39 -2.52
N TYR A 217 -5.13 20.32 -3.42
CA TYR A 217 -6.02 21.44 -3.12
C TYR A 217 -7.42 20.98 -2.68
N ASP A 218 -8.04 20.05 -3.42
CA ASP A 218 -9.38 19.56 -3.09
C ASP A 218 -9.38 18.84 -1.74
N ARG A 219 -8.28 18.14 -1.43
CA ARG A 219 -8.11 17.50 -0.12
C ARG A 219 -7.92 18.52 1.00
N LEU A 220 -7.18 19.60 0.77
CA LEU A 220 -6.99 20.67 1.76
C LEU A 220 -8.33 21.38 2.07
N VAL A 221 -9.12 21.69 1.05
CA VAL A 221 -10.45 22.30 1.22
C VAL A 221 -11.36 21.40 2.07
N LYS A 222 -11.35 20.09 1.84
CA LYS A 222 -12.07 19.13 2.68
C LYS A 222 -11.58 19.14 4.13
N PHE A 223 -10.28 19.29 4.37
CA PHE A 223 -9.73 19.42 5.72
C PHE A 223 -10.16 20.73 6.38
N GLN A 224 -10.17 21.85 5.64
CA GLN A 224 -10.64 23.13 6.16
C GLN A 224 -12.10 23.04 6.60
N HIS A 225 -13.00 22.55 5.73
CA HIS A 225 -14.40 22.36 6.10
C HIS A 225 -14.58 21.44 7.31
N ALA A 226 -13.85 20.32 7.36
CA ALA A 226 -13.92 19.40 8.50
C ALA A 226 -13.33 20.01 9.79
N TYR A 227 -12.34 20.89 9.68
CA TYR A 227 -11.72 21.58 10.80
C TYR A 227 -12.67 22.65 11.38
N SER A 228 -13.16 23.56 10.54
CA SER A 228 -14.05 24.66 10.96
C SER A 228 -15.41 24.15 11.43
N GLY A 229 -15.92 23.06 10.84
CA GLY A 229 -17.20 22.45 11.21
C GLY A 229 -17.14 21.51 12.41
N SER A 230 -15.96 21.23 12.97
CA SER A 230 -15.80 20.28 14.08
C SER A 230 -15.86 20.96 15.44
N ASN A 231 -16.79 20.51 16.28
CA ASN A 231 -16.84 20.86 17.71
C ASN A 231 -15.87 20.03 18.57
N SER A 232 -15.23 19.00 18.02
CA SER A 232 -14.28 18.16 18.74
C SER A 232 -12.86 18.73 18.68
N GLU A 233 -12.27 19.03 19.84
CA GLU A 233 -10.86 19.43 19.94
C GLU A 233 -9.90 18.35 19.42
N HIS A 234 -10.19 17.08 19.72
CA HIS A 234 -9.37 15.97 19.24
C HIS A 234 -9.38 15.85 17.71
N GLN A 235 -10.54 16.09 17.08
CA GLN A 235 -10.64 16.07 15.63
C GLN A 235 -9.88 17.25 14.99
N ARG A 236 -10.05 18.47 15.51
CA ARG A 236 -9.29 19.65 15.06
C ARG A 236 -7.80 19.43 15.21
N HIS A 237 -7.36 18.97 16.38
CA HIS A 237 -5.96 18.65 16.64
C HIS A 237 -5.44 17.57 15.69
N GLY A 238 -6.20 16.50 15.43
CA GLY A 238 -5.81 15.46 14.49
C GLY A 238 -5.63 15.96 13.06
N ILE A 239 -6.55 16.80 12.57
CA ILE A 239 -6.44 17.42 11.25
C ILE A 239 -5.24 18.37 11.20
N GLY A 240 -5.10 19.27 12.18
CA GLY A 240 -4.00 20.23 12.24
C GLY A 240 -2.63 19.56 12.31
N SER A 241 -2.49 18.54 13.14
CA SER A 241 -1.26 17.74 13.26
C SER A 241 -0.94 17.00 11.97
N TYR A 242 -1.95 16.43 11.29
CA TYR A 242 -1.74 15.78 9.98
C TYR A 242 -1.28 16.78 8.91
N VAL A 243 -2.02 17.88 8.72
CA VAL A 243 -1.67 18.91 7.73
C VAL A 243 -0.29 19.48 8.03
N GLY A 244 0.02 19.75 9.31
CA GLY A 244 1.32 20.26 9.73
C GLY A 244 2.47 19.28 9.53
N SER A 245 2.22 17.97 9.60
CA SER A 245 3.21 16.93 9.30
C SER A 245 3.59 16.88 7.82
N VAL A 246 2.68 17.28 6.93
CA VAL A 246 2.95 17.39 5.49
C VAL A 246 3.53 18.76 5.14
N ASN A 247 2.85 19.83 5.57
CA ASN A 247 3.24 21.19 5.26
C ASN A 247 2.79 22.18 6.36
N LYS A 248 3.75 22.77 7.07
CA LYS A 248 3.49 23.74 8.14
C LYS A 248 2.81 25.02 7.65
N ALA A 249 3.04 25.45 6.41
CA ALA A 249 2.37 26.61 5.85
C ALA A 249 0.88 26.34 5.59
N GLN A 250 0.53 25.19 5.02
CA GLN A 250 -0.87 24.80 4.84
C GLN A 250 -1.61 24.62 6.17
N ALA A 251 -0.93 24.16 7.23
CA ALA A 251 -1.53 24.03 8.55
C ALA A 251 -1.99 25.37 9.14
N LYS A 252 -1.27 26.46 8.83
CA LYS A 252 -1.66 27.82 9.24
C LYS A 252 -2.89 28.35 8.50
N LEU A 253 -3.30 27.71 7.41
CA LEU A 253 -4.50 28.06 6.64
C LEU A 253 -5.75 27.32 7.14
N LEU A 254 -5.63 26.47 8.16
CA LEU A 254 -6.77 25.88 8.85
C LEU A 254 -7.36 26.94 9.79
N ILE A 255 -8.52 27.47 9.42
CA ILE A 255 -9.27 28.48 10.19
C ILE A 255 -10.44 27.79 10.87
#